data_AF-A0A8S2UVP5-F1
#
_entry.id   AF-A0A8S2UVP5-F1
#
_cell.length_a   1.000
_cell.length_b   1.000
_cell.length_c   1.000
_cell.angle_alpha   90.00
_cell.angle_beta   90.00
_cell.angle_gamma   90.00
#
_symmetry.space_group_name_H-M   'P 1'
#
loop_
_entity.id
_entity.type
_entity.pdbx_description
1 polymer ?
#
loop_
_entity_poly.entity_id
_entity_poly.type
_entity_poly.pdbx_seq_one_letter_code
_entity_poly.pdbx_strand_id
1 'polypeptide(L)'
;NVFHCNNKGDCQITFETRRDCSACRLAKCFKTGMRHDRLLTDEQKAAKRHHIEENRNLALNSNSKTNEEEFQLSLSKFSDDLCTSTDTNILFTDFIDLLSPQPLQTILSPEE
;
A
#
# COMPACT_ATOMS: atom_id res chain seq x y z
N ASN A 1 10.36 -10.41 17.95
CA ASN A 1 10.90 -9.11 18.43
C ASN A 1 9.89 -8.42 19.31
N VAL A 2 10.27 -8.14 20.56
CA VAL A 2 9.46 -7.40 21.54
C VAL A 2 10.04 -5.99 21.65
N PHE A 3 9.18 -4.96 21.60
CA PHE A 3 9.62 -3.56 21.72
C PHE A 3 9.64 -3.12 23.18
N HIS A 4 10.70 -2.42 23.59
CA HIS A 4 10.86 -1.92 24.95
C HIS A 4 11.06 -0.40 24.92
N CYS A 5 10.55 0.29 25.94
CA CYS A 5 10.80 1.71 26.14
C CYS A 5 11.95 1.88 27.14
N ASN A 6 12.92 2.72 26.81
CA ASN A 6 14.07 3.01 27.70
C ASN A 6 13.76 4.10 28.75
N ASN A 7 12.62 4.78 28.63
CA ASN A 7 12.17 5.85 29.53
C ASN A 7 11.03 5.34 30.43
N LYS A 8 9.91 6.07 30.54
CA LYS A 8 8.76 5.70 31.40
C LYS A 8 7.53 5.21 30.62
N GLY A 9 7.66 4.96 29.31
CA GLY A 9 6.52 4.56 28.46
C GLY A 9 5.60 5.71 28.04
N ASP A 10 6.04 6.95 28.21
CA ASP A 10 5.30 8.19 28.00
C ASP A 10 5.97 9.13 26.97
N CYS A 11 6.89 8.60 26.16
CA CYS A 11 7.62 9.40 25.17
C CYS A 11 6.68 10.20 24.25
N GLN A 12 6.96 11.50 24.09
CA GLN A 12 6.28 12.35 23.13
C GLN A 12 6.70 11.98 21.70
N ILE A 13 5.74 11.54 20.88
CA ILE A 13 5.98 11.11 19.49
C ILE A 13 5.65 12.26 18.52
N THR A 14 6.69 12.84 17.91
CA THR A 14 6.64 13.88 16.86
C THR A 14 7.26 13.37 15.55
N PHE A 15 7.33 14.19 14.50
CA PHE A 15 7.98 13.82 13.24
C PHE A 15 9.46 13.43 13.42
N GLU A 16 10.16 14.16 14.29
CA GLU A 16 11.58 13.96 14.58
C GLU A 16 11.79 12.76 15.51
N THR A 17 11.04 12.71 16.62
CA THR A 17 11.29 11.74 17.71
C THR A 17 10.64 10.37 17.52
N ARG A 18 9.81 10.18 16.47
CA ARG A 18 9.09 8.91 16.25
C ARG A 18 9.98 7.67 16.09
N ARG A 19 11.26 7.83 15.75
CA ARG A 19 12.21 6.73 15.59
C ARG A 19 12.88 6.34 16.90
N ASP A 20 12.84 7.21 17.91
CA ASP A 20 13.62 7.06 19.15
C ASP A 20 13.00 6.02 20.09
N CYS A 21 11.69 5.79 19.99
CA CYS A 21 11.00 4.81 20.81
C CYS A 21 9.92 4.07 20.02
N SER A 22 10.26 2.88 19.53
CA SER A 22 9.34 1.98 18.82
C SER A 22 8.17 1.52 19.69
N ALA A 23 8.39 1.29 20.99
CA ALA A 23 7.35 0.89 21.93
C ALA A 23 6.26 1.97 22.09
N CYS A 24 6.63 3.21 22.39
CA CYS A 24 5.68 4.31 22.54
C CYS A 24 5.01 4.69 21.22
N ARG A 25 5.73 4.59 20.09
CA ARG A 25 5.15 4.79 18.76
C ARG A 25 4.05 3.77 18.49
N LEU A 26 4.33 2.47 18.71
CA LEU A 26 3.34 1.41 18.51
C LEU A 26 2.12 1.59 19.43
N ALA A 27 2.35 1.91 20.70
CA ALA A 27 1.26 2.19 21.65
C ALA A 27 0.40 3.38 21.19
N LYS A 28 1.00 4.46 20.68
CA LYS A 28 0.28 5.61 20.13
C LYS A 28 -0.54 5.21 18.91
N CYS A 29 -0.01 4.40 17.99
CA CYS A 29 -0.75 3.92 16.81
C CYS A 29 -2.05 3.20 17.20
N PHE A 30 -2.01 2.33 18.20
CA PHE A 30 -3.21 1.67 18.71
C PHE A 30 -4.16 2.64 19.41
N LYS A 31 -3.64 3.58 20.22
CA LYS A 31 -4.45 4.64 20.85
C LYS A 31 -5.17 5.53 19.83
N THR A 32 -4.56 5.80 18.67
CA THR A 32 -5.17 6.57 17.59
C THR A 32 -6.16 5.76 16.75
N GLY A 33 -6.34 4.46 17.01
CA GLY A 33 -7.35 3.63 16.35
C GLY A 33 -6.83 2.71 15.25
N MET A 34 -5.51 2.53 15.11
CA MET A 34 -4.99 1.48 14.21
C MET A 34 -5.43 0.11 14.74
N ARG A 35 -6.02 -0.73 13.89
CA ARG A 35 -6.55 -2.03 14.31
C ARG A 35 -5.63 -3.17 13.88
N HIS A 36 -5.28 -4.05 14.81
CA HIS A 36 -4.38 -5.19 14.55
C HIS A 36 -5.05 -6.31 13.73
N ASP A 37 -6.38 -6.39 13.79
CA ASP A 37 -7.19 -7.41 13.10
C ASP A 37 -7.27 -7.19 11.58
N ARG A 38 -6.92 -6.00 11.10
CA ARG A 38 -6.86 -5.67 9.67
C ARG A 38 -5.50 -5.94 9.03
N LEU A 39 -4.58 -6.61 9.75
CA LEU A 39 -3.33 -7.07 9.19
C LEU A 39 -3.55 -8.44 8.53
N LEU A 40 -3.21 -8.57 7.24
CA LEU A 40 -3.30 -9.88 6.58
C LEU A 40 -2.38 -10.88 7.27
N THR A 41 -2.91 -12.08 7.54
CA THR A 41 -2.10 -13.22 7.93
C THR A 41 -1.22 -13.68 6.77
N ASP A 42 -0.24 -14.52 7.03
CA ASP A 42 0.66 -15.00 5.98
C ASP A 42 -0.06 -15.88 4.95
N GLU A 43 -1.10 -16.62 5.38
CA GLU A 43 -2.00 -17.37 4.50
C GLU A 43 -2.81 -16.43 3.60
N GLN A 44 -3.40 -15.37 4.17
CA GLN A 44 -4.17 -14.39 3.41
C GLN A 44 -3.28 -13.66 2.39
N LYS A 45 -2.04 -13.32 2.76
CA LYS A 45 -1.07 -12.74 1.81
C LYS A 45 -0.74 -13.71 0.68
N ALA A 46 -0.57 -15.01 0.98
CA ALA A 46 -0.30 -16.01 -0.04
C ALA A 46 -1.48 -16.17 -1.01
N ALA A 47 -2.70 -16.25 -0.50
CA ALA A 47 -3.92 -16.30 -1.31
C ALA A 47 -4.05 -15.06 -2.21
N LYS A 48 -3.83 -13.87 -1.65
CA LYS A 48 -3.85 -12.62 -2.43
C LYS A 48 -2.80 -12.61 -3.54
N ARG A 49 -1.57 -13.08 -3.26
CA ARG A 49 -0.51 -13.19 -4.29
C ARG A 49 -0.88 -14.16 -5.40
N HIS A 50 -1.44 -15.33 -5.05
CA HIS A 50 -1.88 -16.32 -6.02
C HIS A 50 -2.95 -15.74 -6.96
N HIS A 51 -3.98 -15.12 -6.39
CA HIS A 51 -5.06 -14.51 -7.16
C HIS A 51 -4.56 -13.38 -8.09
N ILE A 52 -3.63 -12.54 -7.63
CA ILE A 52 -3.02 -11.50 -8.47
C ILE A 52 -2.24 -12.13 -9.63
N GLU A 53 -1.50 -13.20 -9.37
CA GLU A 53 -0.71 -13.89 -10.39
C GLU A 53 -1.58 -14.60 -11.43
N GLU A 54 -2.67 -15.25 -11.00
CA GLU A 54 -3.67 -15.83 -11.90
C GLU A 54 -4.27 -14.77 -12.82
N ASN A 55 -4.73 -13.64 -12.25
CA ASN A 55 -5.29 -12.54 -13.03
C ASN A 55 -4.27 -11.94 -14.01
N ARG A 56 -3.00 -11.84 -13.61
CA ARG A 56 -1.92 -11.39 -14.49
C ARG A 56 -1.72 -12.33 -15.66
N ASN A 57 -1.70 -13.64 -15.42
CA ASN A 57 -1.54 -14.65 -16.47
C ASN A 57 -2.75 -14.70 -17.41
N LEU A 58 -3.97 -14.53 -16.89
CA LEU A 58 -5.17 -14.38 -17.70
C LEU A 58 -5.07 -13.15 -18.61
N ALA A 59 -4.65 -12.00 -18.08
CA ALA A 59 -4.49 -10.77 -18.85
C ALA A 59 -3.43 -10.89 -19.96
N LEU A 60 -2.35 -11.63 -19.73
CA LEU A 60 -1.32 -11.91 -20.74
C LEU A 60 -1.84 -12.83 -21.85
N ASN A 61 -2.70 -13.78 -21.51
CA ASN A 61 -3.29 -14.72 -22.47
C ASN A 61 -4.46 -14.11 -23.26
N SER A 62 -5.14 -13.08 -22.71
CA SER A 62 -6.27 -12.40 -23.32
C SER A 62 -5.85 -11.17 -24.15
N ASN A 63 -5.00 -11.36 -25.16
CA ASN A 63 -4.82 -10.35 -26.21
C ASN A 63 -6.01 -10.41 -27.20
N SER A 64 -7.20 -9.95 -26.77
CA SER A 64 -8.23 -9.34 -27.63
C SER A 64 -9.48 -8.97 -26.80
N LYS A 65 -9.83 -7.67 -26.88
CA LYS A 65 -11.04 -6.99 -26.37
C LYS A 65 -10.90 -6.38 -24.96
N THR A 66 -10.37 -5.17 -24.97
CA THR A 66 -10.63 -4.12 -23.97
C THR A 66 -12.13 -3.96 -23.73
N ASN A 67 -12.58 -4.08 -22.48
CA ASN A 67 -13.81 -3.45 -22.04
C ASN A 67 -13.46 -2.53 -20.86
N GLU A 68 -13.44 -1.23 -21.15
CA GLU A 68 -13.20 -0.10 -20.23
C GLU A 68 -14.05 -0.16 -18.94
N GLU A 69 -15.14 -0.93 -18.94
CA GLU A 69 -16.12 -1.05 -17.85
C GLU A 69 -15.62 -1.91 -16.67
N GLU A 70 -14.66 -2.82 -16.88
CA GLU A 70 -14.20 -3.75 -15.83
C GLU A 70 -13.19 -3.09 -14.86
N PHE A 71 -12.49 -2.05 -15.32
CA PHE A 71 -11.54 -1.29 -14.48
C PHE A 71 -12.26 -0.46 -13.42
N GLN A 72 -13.40 0.14 -13.77
CA GLN A 72 -14.21 0.96 -12.85
C GLN A 72 -14.85 0.12 -11.73
N LEU A 73 -15.22 -1.14 -12.01
CA LEU A 73 -15.78 -2.06 -11.02
C LEU A 73 -14.72 -2.58 -10.03
N SER A 74 -13.45 -2.63 -10.44
CA SER A 74 -12.33 -2.98 -9.56
C SER A 74 -11.98 -1.86 -8.59
N LEU A 75 -12.19 -0.60 -9.01
CA LEU A 75 -11.93 0.60 -8.21
C LEU A 75 -13.03 0.84 -7.18
N SER A 76 -14.29 0.56 -7.51
CA SER A 76 -15.41 0.63 -6.55
C SER A 76 -15.34 -0.45 -5.47
N LYS A 77 -14.79 -1.63 -5.78
CA LYS A 77 -14.50 -2.67 -4.76
C LYS A 77 -13.32 -2.31 -3.85
N PHE A 78 -12.40 -1.46 -4.28
CA PHE A 78 -11.27 -1.01 -3.46
C PHE A 78 -11.70 0.03 -2.41
N SER A 79 -12.76 0.80 -2.69
CA SER A 79 -13.29 1.80 -1.74
C SER A 79 -14.05 1.22 -0.56
N ASP A 80 -14.57 0.00 -0.65
CA ASP A 80 -15.38 -0.59 0.43
C ASP A 80 -14.53 -1.09 1.62
N ASP A 81 -13.25 -1.39 1.40
CA ASP A 81 -12.33 -1.87 2.45
C ASP A 81 -11.52 -0.75 3.13
N LEU A 82 -11.60 0.50 2.63
CA LEU A 82 -10.88 1.63 3.18
C LEU A 82 -11.80 2.50 4.05
N CYS A 83 -11.84 2.16 5.34
CA CYS A 83 -12.15 3.04 6.47
C CYS A 83 -13.23 4.12 6.21
N THR A 84 -14.45 3.86 6.68
CA THR A 84 -15.46 4.89 6.98
C THR A 84 -14.92 5.93 7.96
N SER A 85 -14.22 6.94 7.46
CA SER A 85 -14.04 8.23 8.13
C SER A 85 -14.16 9.29 7.06
N THR A 86 -15.25 10.04 7.15
CA THR A 86 -15.60 11.14 6.27
C THR A 86 -14.47 12.15 6.14
N ASP A 87 -14.48 12.82 4.99
CA ASP A 87 -13.73 14.02 4.63
C ASP A 87 -12.27 13.80 4.20
N THR A 88 -12.08 13.46 2.92
CA THR A 88 -11.55 14.42 1.94
C THR A 88 -11.49 13.77 0.55
N ASN A 89 -12.20 14.38 -0.40
CA ASN A 89 -11.89 14.29 -1.82
C ASN A 89 -10.50 14.90 -2.06
N ILE A 90 -9.44 14.14 -1.75
CA ILE A 90 -8.12 14.40 -2.35
C ILE A 90 -8.06 13.52 -3.60
N LEU A 91 -7.95 14.21 -4.73
CA LEU A 91 -8.00 13.72 -6.09
C LEU A 91 -6.99 12.58 -6.31
N PHE A 92 -7.50 11.35 -6.24
CA PHE A 92 -6.78 10.11 -6.56
C PHE A 92 -6.27 10.07 -8.01
N THR A 93 -6.72 10.99 -8.87
CA THR A 93 -6.27 11.16 -10.25
C THR A 93 -4.79 11.52 -10.36
N ASP A 94 -4.21 12.17 -9.35
CA ASP A 94 -2.82 12.66 -9.43
C ASP A 94 -1.78 11.57 -9.13
N PHE A 95 -2.20 10.43 -8.55
CA PHE A 95 -1.28 9.35 -8.18
C PHE A 95 -1.04 8.35 -9.32
N ILE A 96 -1.97 8.25 -10.28
CA ILE A 96 -1.86 7.33 -11.41
C ILE A 96 -0.80 7.80 -12.43
N ASP A 97 -0.60 9.11 -12.58
CA ASP A 97 0.44 9.67 -13.48
C ASP A 97 1.88 9.42 -12.99
N LEU A 98 2.08 9.21 -11.68
CA LEU A 98 3.39 8.93 -11.08
C LEU A 98 3.84 7.46 -11.20
N LEU A 99 2.93 6.56 -11.60
CA LEU A 99 3.24 5.15 -11.91
C LEU A 99 3.25 4.85 -13.41
N SER A 100 3.19 5.87 -14.28
CA SER A 100 3.44 5.67 -15.70
C SER A 100 4.91 5.28 -15.91
N PRO A 101 5.21 4.10 -16.49
CA PRO A 101 6.58 3.63 -16.66
C PRO A 101 7.29 4.52 -17.68
N GLN A 102 8.29 5.29 -17.22
CA GLN A 102 9.17 6.02 -18.13
C GLN A 102 9.94 5.02 -19.01
N PRO A 103 10.06 5.27 -20.33
CA PRO A 103 10.72 4.35 -21.25
C PRO A 103 12.20 4.18 -20.88
N LEU A 104 12.66 2.92 -20.83
CA LEU A 104 14.08 2.58 -20.68
C LEU A 104 14.88 3.23 -21.82
N GLN A 105 15.73 4.20 -21.49
CA GLN A 105 16.77 4.67 -22.39
C GLN A 105 17.90 3.64 -22.39
N THR A 106 18.06 2.97 -23.52
CA THR A 106 19.22 2.15 -23.89
C THR A 106 20.50 2.97 -23.72
N ILE A 107 21.34 2.59 -22.76
CA ILE A 107 22.72 3.08 -22.67
C ILE A 107 23.48 2.36 -23.78
N LEU A 108 23.55 2.99 -24.95
CA LEU A 108 24.53 2.67 -25.97
C LEU A 108 25.80 3.47 -25.62
N SER A 109 26.82 2.78 -25.15
CA SER A 109 28.19 3.30 -25.14
C SER A 109 28.64 3.55 -26.59
N PRO A 110 29.37 4.63 -26.85
CA PRO A 110 30.64 4.51 -27.58
C PRO A 110 31.77 5.16 -26.78
N GLU A 111 32.81 4.40 -26.43
CA GLU A 111 34.11 4.32 -27.15
C GLU A 111 35.04 5.51 -26.83
N GLU A 112 36.13 5.19 -26.13
CA GLU A 112 37.47 5.55 -26.60
C GLU A 112 38.01 4.37 -27.42
#